data_AF-A0A2U8E541-F1
#
_entry.id   AF-A0A2U8E541-F1
#
_cell.length_a   1.000
_cell.length_b   1.000
_cell.length_c   1.000
_cell.angle_alpha   90.00
_cell.angle_beta   90.00
_cell.angle_gamma   90.00
#
_symmetry.space_group_name_H-M   'P 1'
#
loop_
_entity.id
_entity.type
_entity.pdbx_description
1 polymer ?
#
loop_
_entity_poly.entity_id
_entity_poly.type
_entity_poly.pdbx_seq_one_letter_code
_entity_poly.pdbx_strand_id
1 'polypeptide(L)'
;MSLKQSIAEKKARESANTRINPEIDAKLTKYIADNPKLYDYYNEMTKEQLIRKLMLGKMQRNEYTQQRDQEIIQWVNQNPDIKAKVEERIKNVPAENRQRAFVRVAKDEAARQSMRQPAGNGISA
;
A
#
# COMPACT_ATOMS: atom_id res chain seq x y z
N MET A 1 33.93 -5.41 28.42
CA MET A 1 32.62 -5.88 27.93
C MET A 1 32.85 -7.01 26.95
N SER A 2 32.19 -8.15 27.15
CA SER A 2 32.26 -9.29 26.22
C SER A 2 31.42 -9.00 24.95
N LEU A 3 31.85 -9.50 23.78
CA LEU A 3 31.09 -9.46 22.52
C LEU A 3 29.66 -9.99 22.67
N LYS A 4 29.44 -10.96 23.57
CA LYS A 4 28.11 -11.48 23.88
C LYS A 4 27.23 -10.46 24.61
N GLN A 5 27.83 -9.65 25.49
CA GLN A 5 27.12 -8.60 26.24
C GLN A 5 26.75 -7.42 25.34
N SER A 6 27.65 -7.01 24.43
CA SER A 6 27.36 -5.91 23.50
C SER A 6 26.26 -6.27 22.49
N ILE A 7 26.21 -7.52 22.03
CA ILE A 7 25.12 -8.00 21.16
C ILE A 7 23.80 -8.06 21.92
N ALA A 8 23.80 -8.55 23.17
CA ALA A 8 22.61 -8.61 24.01
C ALA A 8 22.05 -7.20 24.32
N GLU A 9 22.91 -6.25 24.66
CA GLU A 9 22.52 -4.85 24.90
C GLU A 9 21.98 -4.17 23.64
N LYS A 10 22.60 -4.42 22.47
CA LYS A 10 22.09 -3.89 21.20
C LYS A 10 20.70 -4.45 20.88
N LYS A 11 20.50 -5.76 21.03
CA LYS A 11 19.21 -6.42 20.82
C LYS A 11 18.15 -5.92 21.80
N ALA A 12 18.52 -5.70 23.07
CA ALA A 12 17.63 -5.15 24.10
C ALA A 12 17.23 -3.70 23.81
N ARG A 13 18.15 -2.86 23.31
CA ARG A 13 17.87 -1.47 22.89
C ARG A 13 16.98 -1.42 21.64
N GLU A 14 17.22 -2.30 20.67
CA GLU A 14 16.38 -2.41 19.46
C GLU A 14 14.95 -2.89 19.80
N SER A 15 14.79 -3.82 20.75
CA SER A 15 13.47 -4.26 21.23
C SER A 15 12.75 -3.19 22.05
N ALA A 16 13.47 -2.41 22.87
CA ALA A 16 12.87 -1.37 23.71
C ALA A 16 12.28 -0.20 22.90
N ASN A 17 12.83 0.09 21.71
CA ASN A 17 12.36 1.15 20.83
C ASN A 17 11.22 0.74 19.89
N THR A 18 10.86 -0.55 19.86
CA THR A 18 9.81 -1.04 18.96
C THR A 18 8.57 -1.35 19.79
N ARG A 19 7.53 -0.51 19.70
CA ARG A 19 6.21 -0.82 20.27
C ARG A 19 5.59 -1.95 19.45
N ILE A 20 5.85 -3.20 19.85
CA ILE A 20 5.30 -4.39 19.21
C ILE A 20 3.86 -4.58 19.67
N ASN A 21 2.93 -4.70 18.73
CA ASN A 21 1.57 -5.14 19.05
C ASN A 21 1.60 -6.67 19.27
N PRO A 22 1.29 -7.17 20.49
CA PRO A 22 1.43 -8.59 20.83
C PRO A 22 0.51 -9.50 19.99
N GLU A 23 -0.66 -9.00 19.58
CA GLU A 23 -1.57 -9.76 18.72
C GLU A 23 -0.98 -9.97 17.31
N ILE A 24 -0.34 -8.94 16.77
CA ILE A 24 0.31 -9.01 15.46
C ILE A 24 1.55 -9.90 15.52
N ASP A 25 2.31 -9.83 16.60
CA ASP A 25 3.49 -10.67 16.81
C ASP A 25 3.14 -12.16 16.93
N ALA A 26 2.07 -12.49 17.66
CA ALA A 26 1.56 -13.85 17.75
C ALA A 26 1.09 -14.37 16.37
N LYS A 27 0.38 -13.53 15.59
CA LYS A 27 -0.02 -13.85 14.22
C LYS A 27 1.18 -14.07 13.31
N LEU A 28 2.22 -13.24 13.41
CA LEU A 28 3.45 -13.38 12.63
C LEU A 28 4.20 -14.66 13.01
N THR A 29 4.32 -14.96 14.29
CA THR A 29 4.95 -16.18 14.80
C THR A 29 4.24 -17.42 14.27
N LYS A 30 2.89 -17.45 14.33
CA LYS A 30 2.10 -18.52 13.73
C LYS A 30 2.34 -18.64 12.23
N TYR A 31 2.32 -17.52 11.50
CA TYR A 31 2.55 -17.52 10.05
C TYR A 31 3.93 -18.08 9.68
N ILE A 32 4.98 -17.76 10.45
CA ILE A 32 6.32 -18.32 10.26
C ILE A 32 6.31 -19.83 10.50
N ALA A 33 5.70 -20.29 11.60
CA ALA A 33 5.61 -21.72 11.93
C ALA A 33 4.83 -22.52 10.87
N ASP A 34 3.75 -21.94 10.33
CA ASP A 34 2.92 -22.57 9.29
C ASP A 34 3.62 -22.55 7.90
N ASN A 35 4.69 -21.78 7.71
CA ASN A 35 5.40 -21.62 6.42
C ASN A 35 6.93 -21.82 6.52
N PRO A 36 7.41 -22.99 6.96
CA PRO A 36 8.84 -23.22 7.21
C PRO A 36 9.72 -23.04 5.96
N LYS A 37 9.28 -23.54 4.80
CA LYS A 37 10.03 -23.37 3.54
C LYS A 37 10.24 -21.90 3.15
N LEU A 38 9.24 -21.05 3.42
CA LEU A 38 9.33 -19.62 3.13
C LEU A 38 10.31 -18.95 4.10
N TYR A 39 10.26 -19.34 5.37
CA TYR A 39 11.17 -18.85 6.40
C TYR A 39 12.63 -19.22 6.07
N ASP A 40 12.89 -20.48 5.73
CA ASP A 40 14.22 -20.97 5.37
C ASP A 40 14.76 -20.26 4.13
N TYR A 41 13.95 -20.11 3.08
CA TYR A 41 14.32 -19.36 1.88
C TYR A 41 14.77 -17.92 2.18
N TYR A 42 14.13 -17.25 3.14
CA TYR A 42 14.56 -15.90 3.55
C TYR A 42 15.80 -15.92 4.47
N ASN A 43 15.98 -16.95 5.28
CA ASN A 43 17.17 -17.11 6.12
C ASN A 43 18.44 -17.38 5.30
N GLU A 44 18.31 -18.01 4.13
CA GLU A 44 19.41 -18.26 3.20
C GLU A 44 19.84 -17.00 2.43
N MET A 45 19.05 -15.93 2.44
CA MET A 45 19.37 -14.68 1.75
C MET A 45 20.36 -13.81 2.52
N THR A 46 21.21 -13.12 1.76
CA THR A 46 22.00 -12.02 2.30
C THR A 46 21.11 -10.83 2.65
N LYS A 47 21.57 -9.99 3.59
CA LYS A 47 20.88 -8.74 3.97
C LYS A 47 20.56 -7.85 2.76
N GLU A 48 21.48 -7.74 1.80
CA GLU A 48 21.28 -6.90 0.61
C GLU A 48 20.16 -7.45 -0.28
N GLN A 49 20.07 -8.77 -0.44
CA GLN A 49 18.97 -9.41 -1.19
C GLN A 49 17.61 -9.14 -0.52
N LEU A 50 17.54 -9.24 0.81
CA LEU A 50 16.33 -8.94 1.57
C LEU A 50 15.92 -7.46 1.40
N ILE A 51 16.87 -6.53 1.47
CA ILE A 51 16.62 -5.09 1.27
C ILE A 51 16.10 -4.84 -0.15
N ARG A 52 16.75 -5.37 -1.18
CA ARG A 52 16.32 -5.18 -2.58
C ARG A 52 14.93 -5.73 -2.82
N LYS A 53 14.61 -6.90 -2.27
CA LYS A 53 13.28 -7.49 -2.40
C LYS A 53 12.20 -6.65 -1.72
N LEU A 54 12.49 -6.11 -0.53
CA LEU A 54 11.59 -5.18 0.15
C LEU A 54 11.38 -3.90 -0.68
N MET A 55 12.46 -3.34 -1.22
CA MET A 55 12.42 -2.13 -2.06
C MET A 55 11.66 -2.37 -3.36
N LEU A 56 11.82 -3.53 -4.00
CA LEU A 56 11.08 -3.92 -5.20
C LEU A 56 9.57 -3.90 -4.94
N GLY A 57 9.11 -4.50 -3.84
CA GLY A 57 7.69 -4.47 -3.49
C GLY A 57 7.15 -3.05 -3.24
N LYS A 58 7.97 -2.15 -2.66
CA LYS A 58 7.61 -0.72 -2.51
C LYS A 58 7.53 -0.01 -3.85
N MET A 59 8.50 -0.25 -4.73
CA MET A 59 8.56 0.31 -6.08
C MET A 59 7.33 -0.10 -6.89
N GLN A 60 7.06 -1.41 -7.00
CA GLN A 60 5.92 -1.94 -7.75
C GLN A 60 4.58 -1.41 -7.23
N ARG A 61 4.40 -1.32 -5.92
CA ARG A 61 3.18 -0.75 -5.32
C ARG A 61 3.01 0.73 -5.66
N ASN A 62 4.12 1.47 -5.64
CA ASN A 62 4.12 2.88 -6.00
C ASN A 62 3.79 3.06 -7.49
N GLU A 63 4.44 2.32 -8.38
CA GLU A 63 4.16 2.32 -9.82
C GLU A 63 2.71 1.98 -10.12
N TYR A 64 2.18 0.92 -9.52
CA TYR A 64 0.76 0.56 -9.66
C TYR A 64 -0.17 1.69 -9.21
N THR A 65 0.14 2.33 -8.07
CA THR A 65 -0.68 3.45 -7.56
C THR A 65 -0.63 4.64 -8.53
N GLN A 66 0.56 4.98 -9.03
CA GLN A 66 0.74 6.09 -9.98
C GLN A 66 0.03 5.84 -11.30
N GLN A 67 0.13 4.63 -11.84
CA GLN A 67 -0.57 4.23 -13.06
C GLN A 67 -2.09 4.37 -12.88
N ARG A 68 -2.64 3.81 -11.79
CA ARG A 68 -4.08 3.93 -11.50
C ARG A 68 -4.53 5.37 -11.32
N ASP A 69 -3.70 6.22 -10.71
CA ASP A 69 -4.00 7.64 -10.55
C ASP A 69 -4.06 8.35 -11.91
N GLN A 70 -3.14 8.03 -12.82
CA GLN A 70 -3.16 8.56 -14.19
C GLN A 70 -4.37 8.11 -14.99
N GLU A 71 -4.72 6.81 -14.93
CA GLU A 71 -5.92 6.25 -15.58
C GLU A 71 -7.20 6.97 -15.09
N ILE A 72 -7.30 7.23 -13.79
CA ILE A 72 -8.45 7.94 -13.21
C ILE A 72 -8.49 9.40 -13.66
N ILE A 73 -7.35 10.09 -13.73
CA ILE A 73 -7.28 11.46 -14.24
C ILE A 73 -7.73 11.50 -15.71
N GLN A 74 -7.25 10.57 -16.54
CA GLN A 74 -7.66 10.46 -17.94
C GLN A 74 -9.16 10.19 -18.07
N TRP A 75 -9.68 9.25 -17.28
CA TRP A 75 -11.11 8.95 -17.24
C TRP A 75 -11.96 10.17 -16.86
N VAL A 76 -11.58 10.94 -15.83
CA VAL A 76 -12.30 12.18 -15.48
C VAL A 76 -12.27 13.19 -16.62
N ASN A 77 -11.12 13.35 -17.29
CA ASN A 77 -11.01 14.27 -18.43
C ASN A 77 -11.87 13.86 -19.63
N GLN A 78 -12.13 12.56 -19.82
CA GLN A 78 -13.02 12.04 -20.85
C GLN A 78 -14.51 12.14 -20.48
N ASN A 79 -14.84 12.44 -19.21
CA ASN A 79 -16.20 12.53 -18.69
C ASN A 79 -16.50 13.93 -18.14
N PRO A 80 -16.94 14.89 -18.98
CA PRO A 80 -17.12 16.30 -18.60
C PRO A 80 -18.02 16.50 -17.37
N ASP A 81 -19.11 15.74 -17.25
CA ASP A 81 -20.03 15.81 -16.10
C ASP A 81 -19.36 15.45 -14.77
N ILE A 82 -18.39 14.53 -14.82
CA ILE A 82 -17.64 14.09 -13.65
C ILE A 82 -16.54 15.08 -13.33
N LYS A 83 -15.88 15.62 -14.36
CA LYS A 83 -14.91 16.69 -14.20
C LYS A 83 -15.52 17.88 -13.47
N ALA A 84 -16.70 18.35 -13.88
CA ALA A 84 -17.40 19.44 -13.21
C ALA A 84 -17.69 19.14 -11.72
N LYS A 85 -18.14 17.92 -11.40
CA LYS A 85 -18.39 17.49 -10.01
C LYS A 85 -17.11 17.42 -9.18
N VAL A 86 -16.02 16.93 -9.75
CA VAL A 86 -14.72 16.86 -9.09
C VAL A 86 -14.20 18.27 -8.80
N GLU A 87 -14.24 19.16 -9.79
CA GLU A 87 -13.80 20.57 -9.67
C GLU A 87 -14.60 21.33 -8.60
N GLU A 88 -15.92 21.18 -8.60
CA GLU A 88 -16.79 21.78 -7.59
C GLU A 88 -16.45 21.31 -6.16
N ARG A 89 -16.14 20.01 -5.99
CA ARG A 89 -15.76 19.44 -4.69
C ARG A 89 -14.37 19.90 -4.21
N ILE A 90 -13.47 20.30 -5.11
CA ILE A 90 -12.12 20.74 -4.76
C ILE A 90 -11.91 22.26 -4.78
N LYS A 91 -12.96 23.05 -5.08
CA LYS A 91 -12.85 24.52 -5.23
C LYS A 91 -12.21 25.22 -4.04
N ASN A 92 -12.48 24.74 -2.82
CA ASN A 92 -11.98 25.30 -1.56
C ASN A 92 -10.67 24.66 -1.09
N VAL A 93 -10.08 23.74 -1.85
CA VAL A 93 -8.81 23.09 -1.50
C VAL A 93 -7.64 24.01 -1.88
N PRO A 94 -6.67 24.25 -0.97
CA PRO A 94 -5.46 25.00 -1.28
C PRO A 94 -4.73 24.44 -2.49
N ALA A 95 -4.10 25.31 -3.29
CA ALA A 95 -3.45 24.93 -4.55
C ALA A 95 -2.44 23.78 -4.39
N GLU A 96 -1.65 23.81 -3.32
CA GLU A 96 -0.67 22.77 -2.97
C GLU A 96 -1.29 21.37 -2.83
N ASN A 97 -2.54 21.30 -2.36
CA ASN A 97 -3.26 20.03 -2.13
C ASN A 97 -4.24 19.68 -3.25
N ARG A 98 -4.40 20.56 -4.24
CA ARG A 98 -5.46 20.46 -5.24
C ARG A 98 -5.31 19.21 -6.11
N GLN A 99 -4.09 18.86 -6.53
CA GLN A 99 -3.84 17.66 -7.33
C GLN A 99 -4.19 16.37 -6.55
N ARG A 100 -3.74 16.28 -5.29
CA ARG A 100 -4.05 15.13 -4.44
C ARG A 100 -5.55 15.02 -4.16
N ALA A 101 -6.20 16.15 -3.91
CA ALA A 101 -7.65 16.18 -3.70
C ALA A 101 -8.41 15.80 -4.96
N PHE A 102 -7.97 16.24 -6.14
CA PHE A 102 -8.55 15.86 -7.43
C PHE A 102 -8.55 14.35 -7.59
N VAL A 103 -7.39 13.69 -7.45
CA VAL A 103 -7.27 12.22 -7.59
C VAL A 103 -8.15 11.49 -6.57
N ARG A 104 -8.18 11.96 -5.31
CA ARG A 104 -9.02 11.35 -4.27
C ARG A 104 -10.51 11.43 -4.63
N VAL A 105 -10.99 12.61 -4.98
CA VAL A 105 -12.40 12.83 -5.33
C VAL A 105 -12.76 12.07 -6.61
N ALA A 106 -11.87 12.04 -7.59
CA ALA A 106 -12.05 11.28 -8.82
C ALA A 106 -12.18 9.77 -8.56
N LYS A 107 -11.35 9.21 -7.65
CA LYS A 107 -11.48 7.82 -7.17
C LYS A 107 -12.86 7.54 -6.56
N ASP A 108 -13.34 8.45 -5.71
CA ASP A 108 -14.66 8.31 -5.08
C ASP A 108 -15.78 8.30 -6.14
N GLU A 109 -15.72 9.20 -7.13
CA GLU A 109 -16.72 9.25 -8.21
C GLU A 109 -16.66 8.03 -9.12
N ALA A 110 -15.46 7.53 -9.45
CA ALA A 110 -15.29 6.30 -10.22
C ALA A 110 -15.90 5.09 -9.49
N ALA A 111 -15.66 4.97 -8.18
CA ALA A 111 -16.24 3.90 -7.34
C ALA A 111 -17.77 4.02 -7.24
N ARG A 112 -18.31 5.23 -7.14
CA ARG A 112 -19.77 5.46 -7.15
C ARG A 112 -20.40 5.06 -8.47
N GLN A 113 -19.71 5.30 -9.59
CA GLN A 113 -20.21 4.88 -10.90
C GLN A 113 -20.16 3.38 -11.11
N SER A 114 -19.10 2.70 -10.67
CA SER A 114 -19.05 1.23 -10.74
C SER A 114 -20.12 0.57 -9.86
N MET A 115 -20.49 1.19 -8.73
CA MET A 115 -21.63 0.76 -7.90
C MET A 115 -23.00 1.14 -8.49
N ARG A 116 -23.06 2.18 -9.34
CA ARG A 116 -24.28 2.62 -10.04
C ARG A 116 -24.53 1.84 -11.33
N GLN A 117 -23.55 1.15 -11.88
CA GLN A 117 -23.82 0.10 -12.85
C GLN A 117 -24.56 -1.01 -12.11
N PRO A 118 -25.87 -1.24 -12.37
CA PRO A 118 -26.47 -2.48 -11.89
C PRO A 118 -25.64 -3.62 -12.48
N ALA A 119 -25.44 -4.69 -11.71
CA ALA A 119 -24.96 -5.96 -12.23
C ALA A 119 -25.97 -6.44 -13.31
N GLY A 120 -25.81 -5.92 -14.53
CA GLY A 120 -26.73 -6.05 -15.63
C GLY A 120 -26.15 -7.02 -16.65
N ASN A 121 -26.48 -8.29 -16.44
CA ASN A 121 -26.76 -9.32 -17.45
C ASN A 121 -25.87 -9.47 -18.71
N GLY A 122 -25.26 -10.66 -18.81
CA GLY A 122 -24.84 -11.31 -20.06
C GLY A 122 -23.44 -11.91 -19.94
N ILE A 123 -23.15 -13.18 -20.24
CA ILE A 123 -23.81 -14.14 -21.14
C ILE A 123 -23.45 -15.57 -20.67
N SER A 124 -24.44 -16.46 -20.69
CA SER A 124 -24.26 -17.92 -20.69
C SER A 124 -23.57 -18.39 -21.96
N ALA A 125 -22.51 -19.18 -21.83
CA ALA A 125 -22.14 -20.24 -22.76
C ALA A 125 -21.32 -21.29 -21.98
#